data_AF-A0A2I0W3I9-F1
#
_entry.id   AF-A0A2I0W3I9-F1
#
_cell.length_a   1.000
_cell.length_b   1.000
_cell.length_c   1.000
_cell.angle_alpha   90.00
_cell.angle_beta   90.00
_cell.angle_gamma   90.00
#
_symmetry.space_group_name_H-M   'P 1'
#
loop_
_entity.id
_entity.type
_entity.pdbx_description
1 polymer ?
#
loop_
_entity_poly.entity_id
_entity_poly.type
_entity_poly.pdbx_seq_one_letter_code
_entity_poly.pdbx_strand_id
1 'polypeptide(L)'
;MIVVTDGSRILGLGDLGVHGIGIAIGKLDLYVAAAGINPQRVLPIMIDVGTNNEKLLKDPLYLGLQQHRLDGEDYLAVIDEFMEAVFTRWPRVIVQFEDFQSKWALKLLQRYRNTYRMFNVDVQGTAGVAIAGLLGAVRAQGRSMIDFPRQKIVVAGAGSAGIGVVNAARKTMARMLGNNDSAFESAGRQFWVVDAEGLITDERPNIDANTLSFARKTREMDRLGLREGSSLIEVVKKVKPDVLLGLSAVGGLFSKEVLEALKDSTSTRPAIFPMSNPTKNAECTPEEAFSILGEQIIFASGSPFKDVDLGNGKIGHCNQGNNMYLFPGIGLGTLLSGARVISDGMLQAAAECLAAYMKEEDVLNGIIYPPISSIREITQEVATAVIREAVAQYLAEGRPGMDTRDLERLDKEETRKYVKKNMWKADYPTLVYETV
;
A
#
# COMPACT_ATOMS: atom_id res chain seq x y z
N MET A 1 -18.89 -3.03 -7.20
CA MET A 1 -17.46 -3.12 -6.86
C MET A 1 -16.96 -4.44 -7.40
N ILE A 2 -15.90 -4.44 -8.19
CA ILE A 2 -15.25 -5.66 -8.68
C ILE A 2 -13.88 -5.75 -8.05
N VAL A 3 -13.51 -6.93 -7.59
CA VAL A 3 -12.11 -7.30 -7.35
C VAL A 3 -11.78 -8.41 -8.33
N VAL A 4 -10.74 -8.21 -9.12
CA VAL A 4 -10.29 -9.12 -10.17
C VAL A 4 -8.86 -9.56 -9.90
N THR A 5 -8.59 -10.84 -10.15
CA THR A 5 -7.25 -11.43 -10.13
C THR A 5 -7.11 -12.44 -11.26
N ASP A 6 -5.88 -12.69 -11.72
CA ASP A 6 -5.53 -13.79 -12.63
C ASP A 6 -4.83 -14.96 -11.90
N GLY A 7 -4.66 -14.85 -10.59
CA GLY A 7 -4.02 -15.87 -9.75
C GLY A 7 -2.52 -16.06 -9.99
N SER A 8 -1.88 -15.16 -10.73
CA SER A 8 -0.49 -15.33 -11.17
C SER A 8 0.54 -15.00 -10.08
N ARG A 9 0.13 -14.27 -9.03
CA ARG A 9 0.96 -13.92 -7.89
C ARG A 9 0.14 -13.79 -6.60
N ILE A 10 -0.46 -14.90 -6.16
CA ILE A 10 -1.26 -14.93 -4.93
C ILE A 10 -0.36 -14.71 -3.72
N LEU A 11 -0.47 -13.55 -3.08
CA LEU A 11 0.36 -13.15 -1.94
C LEU A 11 1.87 -13.42 -2.19
N GLY A 12 2.49 -14.18 -1.28
CA GLY A 12 3.85 -14.74 -1.43
C GLY A 12 3.86 -16.23 -1.80
N LEU A 13 2.72 -16.79 -2.24
CA LEU A 13 2.55 -18.21 -2.60
C LEU A 13 2.83 -18.49 -4.08
N GLY A 14 2.87 -17.44 -4.91
CA GLY A 14 3.17 -17.53 -6.34
C GLY A 14 1.94 -17.80 -7.19
N ASP A 15 2.14 -18.50 -8.31
CA ASP A 15 1.09 -18.82 -9.26
C ASP A 15 0.21 -19.96 -8.74
N LEU A 16 -1.04 -19.64 -8.41
CA LEU A 16 -2.04 -20.62 -7.97
C LEU A 16 -3.17 -20.81 -8.99
N GLY A 17 -3.07 -20.17 -10.17
CA GLY A 17 -4.13 -20.21 -11.17
C GLY A 17 -5.50 -19.93 -10.55
N VAL A 18 -6.55 -20.64 -10.95
CA VAL A 18 -7.93 -20.42 -10.46
C VAL A 18 -8.13 -20.57 -8.96
N HIS A 19 -7.24 -21.28 -8.25
CA HIS A 19 -7.31 -21.39 -6.79
C HIS A 19 -7.11 -20.02 -6.10
N GLY A 20 -6.62 -19.03 -6.83
CA GLY A 20 -6.48 -17.65 -6.39
C GLY A 20 -7.78 -16.87 -6.15
N ILE A 21 -8.94 -17.37 -6.63
CA ILE A 21 -10.23 -16.67 -6.51
C ILE A 21 -10.59 -16.29 -5.06
N GLY A 22 -10.12 -17.06 -4.07
CA GLY A 22 -10.34 -16.79 -2.66
C GLY A 22 -9.87 -15.41 -2.21
N ILE A 23 -8.85 -14.84 -2.87
CA ILE A 23 -8.36 -13.48 -2.59
C ILE A 23 -9.40 -12.44 -3.03
N ALA A 24 -9.95 -12.56 -4.23
CA ALA A 24 -10.98 -11.64 -4.71
C ALA A 24 -12.23 -11.67 -3.82
N ILE A 25 -12.62 -12.87 -3.37
CA ILE A 25 -13.73 -13.07 -2.41
C ILE A 25 -13.41 -12.38 -1.08
N GLY A 26 -12.28 -12.71 -0.45
CA GLY A 26 -11.92 -12.17 0.87
C GLY A 26 -11.74 -10.64 0.88
N LYS A 27 -11.24 -10.04 -0.21
CA LYS A 27 -11.16 -8.58 -0.36
C LYS A 27 -12.55 -7.95 -0.43
N LEU A 28 -13.49 -8.58 -1.12
CA LEU A 28 -14.87 -8.10 -1.18
C LEU A 28 -15.62 -8.29 0.15
N ASP A 29 -15.33 -9.36 0.89
CA ASP A 29 -15.84 -9.54 2.26
C ASP A 29 -15.40 -8.36 3.15
N LEU A 30 -14.15 -7.92 3.01
CA LEU A 30 -13.65 -6.72 3.71
C LEU A 30 -14.32 -5.43 3.21
N TYR A 31 -14.65 -5.28 1.93
CA TYR A 31 -15.47 -4.16 1.47
C TYR A 31 -16.85 -4.12 2.13
N VAL A 32 -17.47 -5.29 2.33
CA VAL A 32 -18.76 -5.38 3.02
C VAL A 32 -18.60 -5.08 4.51
N ALA A 33 -17.66 -5.77 5.18
CA ALA A 33 -17.47 -5.70 6.62
C ALA A 33 -16.92 -4.34 7.08
N ALA A 34 -15.89 -3.80 6.42
CA ALA A 34 -15.25 -2.54 6.79
C ALA A 34 -15.95 -1.33 6.15
N ALA A 35 -16.19 -1.35 4.84
CA ALA A 35 -16.75 -0.20 4.13
C ALA A 35 -18.27 -0.13 4.14
N GLY A 36 -18.96 -1.22 4.49
CA GLY A 36 -20.41 -1.27 4.32
C GLY A 36 -20.81 -1.14 2.86
N ILE A 37 -20.07 -1.72 1.92
CA ILE A 37 -20.61 -1.91 0.58
C ILE A 37 -21.69 -3.00 0.65
N ASN A 38 -22.83 -2.78 -0.02
CA ASN A 38 -23.89 -3.77 -0.06
C ASN A 38 -23.38 -5.07 -0.73
N PRO A 39 -23.51 -6.25 -0.08
CA PRO A 39 -23.03 -7.53 -0.62
C PRO A 39 -23.68 -7.93 -1.95
N GLN A 40 -24.87 -7.41 -2.29
CA GLN A 40 -25.48 -7.62 -3.61
C GLN A 40 -24.83 -6.79 -4.73
N ARG A 41 -23.87 -5.93 -4.41
CA ARG A 41 -23.21 -5.00 -5.34
C ARG A 41 -21.70 -5.22 -5.42
N VAL A 42 -21.23 -6.38 -4.96
CA VAL A 42 -19.86 -6.83 -5.12
C VAL A 42 -19.80 -8.00 -6.11
N LEU A 43 -18.71 -8.11 -6.86
CA LEU A 43 -18.52 -9.19 -7.83
C LEU A 43 -17.03 -9.61 -7.86
N PRO A 44 -16.68 -10.78 -7.29
CA PRO A 44 -15.33 -11.34 -7.42
C PRO A 44 -15.15 -11.91 -8.82
N ILE A 45 -14.00 -11.66 -9.45
CA ILE A 45 -13.72 -12.13 -10.81
C ILE A 45 -12.36 -12.83 -10.84
N MET A 46 -12.34 -14.00 -11.48
CA MET A 46 -11.13 -14.73 -11.84
C MET A 46 -10.94 -14.69 -13.34
N ILE A 47 -9.78 -14.20 -13.80
CA ILE A 47 -9.38 -14.27 -15.21
C ILE A 47 -8.46 -15.49 -15.36
N ASP A 48 -9.02 -16.60 -15.82
CA ASP A 48 -8.25 -17.81 -16.08
C ASP A 48 -7.67 -17.79 -17.49
N VAL A 49 -6.39 -17.49 -17.58
CA VAL A 49 -5.60 -17.52 -18.82
C VAL A 49 -4.59 -18.66 -18.81
N GLY A 50 -4.77 -19.66 -17.94
CA GLY A 50 -3.82 -20.73 -17.66
C GLY A 50 -3.01 -20.51 -16.38
N THR A 51 -2.10 -21.44 -16.09
CA THR A 51 -1.16 -21.37 -14.96
C THR A 51 0.20 -21.90 -15.37
N ASN A 52 1.28 -21.29 -14.88
CA ASN A 52 2.64 -21.79 -15.06
C ASN A 52 3.08 -22.70 -13.90
N ASN A 53 2.15 -23.07 -13.01
CA ASN A 53 2.42 -23.99 -11.92
C ASN A 53 2.30 -25.45 -12.39
N GLU A 54 3.45 -26.07 -12.67
CA GLU A 54 3.57 -27.47 -13.11
C GLU A 54 2.84 -28.49 -12.22
N LYS A 55 2.71 -28.21 -10.92
CA LYS A 55 1.98 -29.11 -10.01
C LYS A 55 0.49 -29.05 -10.29
N LEU A 56 -0.05 -27.86 -10.50
CA LEU A 56 -1.47 -27.66 -10.82
C LEU A 56 -1.81 -28.17 -12.22
N LEU A 57 -0.92 -27.99 -13.20
CA LEU A 57 -1.11 -28.52 -14.56
C LEU A 57 -1.24 -30.05 -14.59
N LYS A 58 -0.64 -30.76 -13.62
CA LYS A 58 -0.68 -32.22 -13.50
C LYS A 58 -1.72 -32.70 -12.51
N ASP A 59 -2.39 -31.79 -11.82
CA ASP A 59 -3.38 -32.13 -10.80
C ASP A 59 -4.74 -32.37 -11.48
N PRO A 60 -5.28 -33.60 -11.45
CA PRO A 60 -6.59 -33.91 -12.03
C PRO A 60 -7.75 -33.22 -11.29
N LEU A 61 -7.51 -32.63 -10.12
CA LEU A 61 -8.50 -31.88 -9.35
C LEU A 61 -8.42 -30.37 -9.60
N TYR A 62 -7.44 -29.89 -10.36
CA TYR A 62 -7.32 -28.47 -10.70
C TYR A 62 -8.49 -28.03 -11.58
N LEU A 63 -9.21 -27.00 -11.15
CA LEU A 63 -10.46 -26.54 -11.80
C LEU A 63 -10.23 -25.60 -12.99
N GLY A 64 -9.00 -25.12 -13.19
CA GLY A 64 -8.68 -24.14 -14.23
C GLY A 64 -8.17 -24.78 -15.51
N LEU A 65 -7.84 -23.93 -16.48
CA LEU A 65 -7.25 -24.36 -17.74
C LEU A 65 -5.90 -25.05 -17.49
N GLN A 66 -5.80 -26.32 -17.91
CA GLN A 66 -4.56 -27.11 -17.86
C GLN A 66 -3.62 -26.75 -19.01
N GLN A 67 -3.27 -25.46 -19.10
CA GLN A 67 -2.33 -24.92 -20.07
C GLN A 67 -1.50 -23.80 -19.43
N HIS A 68 -0.33 -23.54 -20.01
CA HIS A 68 0.50 -22.41 -19.62
C HIS A 68 -0.20 -21.08 -19.85
N ARG A 69 0.21 -20.07 -19.07
CA ARG A 69 -0.39 -18.74 -19.15
C ARG A 69 -0.23 -18.12 -20.52
N LEU A 70 -1.28 -17.46 -21.00
CA LEU A 70 -1.14 -16.47 -22.08
C LEU A 70 -0.11 -15.40 -21.69
N ASP A 71 0.60 -14.89 -22.69
CA ASP A 71 1.57 -13.80 -22.53
C ASP A 71 1.45 -12.81 -23.70
N GLY A 72 2.16 -11.69 -23.61
CA GLY A 72 2.20 -10.69 -24.68
C GLY A 72 0.83 -10.08 -25.00
N GLU A 73 0.54 -9.93 -26.28
CA GLU A 73 -0.68 -9.27 -26.76
C GLU A 73 -1.94 -10.11 -26.55
N ASP A 74 -1.85 -11.44 -26.58
CA ASP A 74 -3.00 -12.31 -26.33
C ASP A 74 -3.53 -12.15 -24.90
N TYR A 75 -2.61 -12.06 -23.93
CA TYR A 75 -2.97 -11.75 -22.55
C TYR A 75 -3.63 -10.37 -22.44
N LEU A 76 -3.06 -9.35 -23.09
CA LEU A 76 -3.61 -7.99 -23.05
C LEU A 76 -4.99 -7.89 -23.68
N ALA A 77 -5.22 -8.60 -24.80
CA ALA A 77 -6.50 -8.61 -25.49
C ALA A 77 -7.62 -9.12 -24.58
N VAL A 78 -7.38 -10.18 -23.80
CA VAL A 78 -8.35 -10.70 -22.82
C VAL A 78 -8.67 -9.66 -21.73
N ILE A 79 -7.65 -8.97 -21.21
CA ILE A 79 -7.88 -7.94 -20.17
C ILE A 79 -8.57 -6.71 -20.75
N ASP A 80 -8.24 -6.30 -21.98
CA ASP A 80 -8.90 -5.20 -22.68
C ASP A 80 -10.38 -5.48 -22.89
N GLU A 81 -10.72 -6.66 -23.42
CA GLU A 81 -12.10 -7.10 -23.60
C GLU A 81 -12.85 -7.12 -22.27
N PHE A 82 -12.22 -7.64 -21.21
CA PHE A 82 -12.79 -7.63 -19.86
C PHE A 82 -13.11 -6.21 -19.39
N MET A 83 -12.16 -5.28 -19.49
CA MET A 83 -12.34 -3.89 -19.05
C MET A 83 -13.44 -3.21 -19.88
N GLU A 84 -13.47 -3.40 -21.20
CA GLU A 84 -14.50 -2.85 -22.07
C GLU A 84 -15.89 -3.41 -21.73
N ALA A 85 -16.02 -4.73 -21.59
CA ALA A 85 -17.29 -5.39 -21.29
C ALA A 85 -17.86 -4.93 -19.94
N VAL A 86 -17.02 -4.88 -18.90
CA VAL A 86 -17.42 -4.48 -17.55
C VAL A 86 -17.89 -3.03 -17.50
N PHE A 87 -17.17 -2.11 -18.16
CA PHE A 87 -17.56 -0.70 -18.18
C PHE A 87 -18.70 -0.39 -19.15
N THR A 88 -18.88 -1.20 -20.21
CA THR A 88 -20.08 -1.13 -21.07
C THR A 88 -21.33 -1.53 -20.30
N ARG A 89 -21.26 -2.63 -19.55
CA ARG A 89 -22.39 -3.13 -18.76
C ARG A 89 -22.67 -2.26 -17.53
N TRP A 90 -21.63 -1.82 -16.84
CA TRP A 90 -21.72 -0.99 -15.64
C TRP A 90 -20.76 0.20 -15.73
N PRO A 91 -21.16 1.29 -16.41
CA PRO A 91 -20.30 2.47 -16.59
C PRO A 91 -19.87 3.10 -15.28
N ARG A 92 -20.58 2.79 -14.18
CA ARG A 92 -20.32 3.26 -12.82
C ARG A 92 -19.55 2.29 -11.91
N VAL A 93 -19.07 1.16 -12.40
CA VAL A 93 -18.28 0.20 -11.63
C VAL A 93 -16.88 0.69 -11.25
N ILE A 94 -16.40 0.23 -10.10
CA ILE A 94 -14.99 0.37 -9.69
C ILE A 94 -14.37 -1.02 -9.80
N VAL A 95 -13.19 -1.09 -10.42
CA VAL A 95 -12.46 -2.34 -10.64
C VAL A 95 -11.14 -2.30 -9.88
N GLN A 96 -10.99 -3.18 -8.91
CA GLN A 96 -9.75 -3.37 -8.15
C GLN A 96 -8.97 -4.54 -8.73
N PHE A 97 -7.72 -4.30 -9.12
CA PHE A 97 -6.80 -5.37 -9.51
C PHE A 97 -6.03 -5.85 -8.28
N GLU A 98 -5.91 -7.17 -8.14
CA GLU A 98 -5.28 -7.83 -7.00
C GLU A 98 -4.46 -9.04 -7.47
N ASP A 99 -3.28 -9.23 -6.88
CA ASP A 99 -2.44 -10.42 -7.00
C ASP A 99 -2.04 -10.81 -8.44
N PHE A 100 -1.85 -9.80 -9.29
CA PHE A 100 -1.23 -9.95 -10.61
C PHE A 100 0.30 -9.98 -10.49
N GLN A 101 0.97 -10.74 -11.35
CA GLN A 101 2.42 -10.69 -11.54
C GLN A 101 2.89 -9.25 -11.76
N SER A 102 4.05 -8.90 -11.21
CA SER A 102 4.57 -7.53 -11.22
C SER A 102 4.65 -6.91 -12.63
N LYS A 103 5.03 -7.71 -13.64
CA LYS A 103 5.07 -7.26 -15.04
C LYS A 103 3.71 -6.75 -15.53
N TRP A 104 2.64 -7.43 -15.13
CA TRP A 104 1.27 -7.11 -15.53
C TRP A 104 0.65 -6.05 -14.62
N ALA A 105 0.85 -6.14 -13.31
CA ALA A 105 0.28 -5.19 -12.35
C ALA A 105 0.61 -3.73 -12.73
N LEU A 106 1.87 -3.44 -13.07
CA LEU A 106 2.29 -2.10 -13.49
C LEU A 106 1.82 -1.73 -14.90
N LYS A 107 1.96 -2.65 -15.87
CA LYS A 107 1.57 -2.41 -17.27
C LYS A 107 0.07 -2.13 -17.40
N LEU A 108 -0.76 -2.95 -16.75
CA LEU A 108 -2.23 -2.80 -16.76
C LEU A 108 -2.67 -1.55 -15.99
N LEU A 109 -2.03 -1.26 -14.84
CA LEU A 109 -2.30 -0.03 -14.11
C LEU A 109 -2.03 1.22 -14.98
N GLN A 110 -0.88 1.28 -15.66
CA GLN A 110 -0.57 2.40 -16.56
C GLN A 110 -1.56 2.49 -17.73
N ARG A 111 -1.98 1.34 -18.28
CA ARG A 111 -2.90 1.26 -19.41
C ARG A 111 -4.30 1.80 -19.08
N TYR A 112 -4.83 1.51 -17.90
CA TYR A 112 -6.25 1.74 -17.61
C TYR A 112 -6.55 2.87 -16.62
N ARG A 113 -5.62 3.25 -15.74
CA ARG A 113 -5.90 4.17 -14.61
C ARG A 113 -6.43 5.56 -14.99
N ASN A 114 -6.16 6.02 -16.20
CA ASN A 114 -6.58 7.34 -16.68
C ASN A 114 -7.91 7.31 -17.46
N THR A 115 -8.40 6.11 -17.79
CA THR A 115 -9.60 5.90 -18.60
C THR A 115 -10.71 5.23 -17.79
N TYR A 116 -10.33 4.33 -16.89
CA TYR A 116 -11.25 3.53 -16.08
C TYR A 116 -11.10 3.82 -14.60
N ARG A 117 -12.19 3.58 -13.87
CA ARG A 117 -12.25 3.69 -12.40
C ARG A 117 -11.66 2.46 -11.77
N MET A 118 -10.34 2.38 -11.87
CA MET A 118 -9.57 1.24 -11.42
C MET A 118 -8.38 1.67 -10.58
N PHE A 119 -7.98 0.79 -9.68
CA PHE A 119 -6.71 0.89 -8.94
C PHE A 119 -6.16 -0.53 -8.69
N ASN A 120 -4.86 -0.63 -8.47
CA ASN A 120 -4.22 -1.90 -8.12
C ASN A 120 -3.79 -1.85 -6.64
N VAL A 121 -4.25 -2.78 -5.81
CA VAL A 121 -3.96 -2.72 -4.37
C VAL A 121 -2.52 -3.07 -4.04
N ASP A 122 -1.93 -4.02 -4.74
CA ASP A 122 -0.54 -4.42 -4.51
C ASP A 122 0.43 -3.26 -4.72
N VAL A 123 0.15 -2.43 -5.72
CA VAL A 123 0.95 -1.25 -6.06
C VAL A 123 0.52 -0.05 -5.23
N GLN A 124 -0.74 0.38 -5.35
CA GLN A 124 -1.22 1.65 -4.80
C GLN A 124 -1.68 1.53 -3.35
N GLY A 125 -2.32 0.43 -2.97
CA GLY A 125 -2.78 0.18 -1.60
C GLY A 125 -1.61 -0.05 -0.63
N THR A 126 -0.65 -0.88 -1.03
CA THR A 126 0.59 -1.13 -0.27
C THR A 126 1.42 0.15 -0.13
N ALA A 127 1.56 0.92 -1.21
CA ALA A 127 2.21 2.23 -1.16
C ALA A 127 1.52 3.19 -0.18
N GLY A 128 0.19 3.28 -0.24
CA GLY A 128 -0.58 4.15 0.65
C GLY A 128 -0.39 3.77 2.13
N VAL A 129 -0.42 2.48 2.47
CA VAL A 129 -0.29 2.07 3.87
C VAL A 129 1.14 2.30 4.36
N ALA A 130 2.15 2.03 3.53
CA ALA A 130 3.54 2.34 3.85
C ALA A 130 3.74 3.85 4.07
N ILE A 131 3.17 4.72 3.24
CA ILE A 131 3.20 6.18 3.45
C ILE A 131 2.55 6.54 4.79
N ALA A 132 1.38 5.98 5.11
CA ALA A 132 0.71 6.27 6.37
C ALA A 132 1.59 5.90 7.58
N GLY A 133 2.24 4.73 7.54
CA GLY A 133 3.19 4.34 8.57
C GLY A 133 4.43 5.22 8.63
N LEU A 134 5.00 5.63 7.49
CA LEU A 134 6.15 6.54 7.44
C LEU A 134 5.80 7.91 8.03
N LEU A 135 4.62 8.45 7.72
CA LEU A 135 4.13 9.69 8.33
C LEU A 135 3.87 9.52 9.85
N GLY A 136 3.34 8.38 10.26
CA GLY A 136 3.21 8.01 11.66
C GLY A 136 4.56 7.91 12.37
N ALA A 137 5.59 7.38 11.70
CA ALA A 137 6.95 7.30 12.23
C ALA A 137 7.56 8.69 12.42
N VAL A 138 7.36 9.61 11.47
CA VAL A 138 7.80 11.02 11.62
C VAL A 138 7.20 11.63 12.90
N ARG A 139 5.91 11.42 13.14
CA ARG A 139 5.22 11.88 14.36
C ARG A 139 5.75 11.19 15.62
N ALA A 140 5.93 9.88 15.59
CA ALA A 140 6.45 9.10 16.73
C ALA A 140 7.89 9.49 17.11
N GLN A 141 8.64 10.07 16.16
CA GLN A 141 9.95 10.68 16.37
C GLN A 141 9.88 12.10 16.97
N GLY A 142 8.68 12.58 17.32
CA GLY A 142 8.44 13.91 17.88
C GLY A 142 8.51 15.04 16.84
N ARG A 143 8.38 14.72 15.54
CA ARG A 143 8.42 15.69 14.44
C ARG A 143 7.03 15.88 13.83
N SER A 144 6.82 16.97 13.10
CA SER A 144 5.56 17.17 12.37
C SER A 144 5.58 16.39 11.05
N MET A 145 4.42 15.94 10.55
CA MET A 145 4.34 15.26 9.25
C MET A 145 4.96 16.08 8.09
N ILE A 146 5.02 17.41 8.21
CA ILE A 146 5.70 18.28 7.24
C ILE A 146 7.22 18.04 7.16
N ASP A 147 7.82 17.41 8.18
CA ASP A 147 9.23 17.01 8.21
C ASP A 147 9.47 15.67 7.50
N PHE A 148 8.44 15.02 6.94
CA PHE A 148 8.61 13.79 6.17
C PHE A 148 9.69 13.89 5.07
N PRO A 149 9.78 14.98 4.28
CA PRO A 149 10.84 15.16 3.29
C PRO A 149 12.26 15.33 3.87
N ARG A 150 12.45 15.31 5.19
CA ARG A 150 13.75 15.37 5.87
C ARG A 150 14.22 14.01 6.40
N GLN A 151 13.38 12.97 6.28
CA GLN A 151 13.70 11.63 6.75
C GLN A 151 14.79 11.00 5.90
N LYS A 152 15.77 10.37 6.53
CA LYS A 152 16.71 9.49 5.82
C LYS A 152 16.18 8.07 5.80
N ILE A 153 15.90 7.55 4.62
CA ILE A 153 15.25 6.24 4.45
C ILE A 153 16.20 5.30 3.71
N VAL A 154 16.68 4.26 4.40
CA VAL A 154 17.39 3.14 3.77
C VAL A 154 16.38 2.06 3.43
N VAL A 155 16.38 1.62 2.18
CA VAL A 155 15.41 0.68 1.62
C VAL A 155 16.14 -0.58 1.19
N ALA A 156 15.79 -1.72 1.77
CA ALA A 156 16.27 -3.04 1.36
C ALA A 156 15.24 -3.68 0.42
N GLY A 157 15.57 -3.76 -0.86
CA GLY A 157 14.72 -4.30 -1.92
C GLY A 157 14.39 -3.26 -2.99
N ALA A 158 14.89 -3.47 -4.21
CA ALA A 158 14.60 -2.67 -5.40
C ALA A 158 13.59 -3.35 -6.35
N GLY A 159 12.82 -4.32 -5.85
CA GLY A 159 11.75 -4.96 -6.60
C GLY A 159 10.53 -4.04 -6.80
N SER A 160 9.51 -4.53 -7.49
CA SER A 160 8.30 -3.75 -7.80
C SER A 160 7.60 -3.16 -6.57
N ALA A 161 7.56 -3.91 -5.45
CA ALA A 161 6.99 -3.42 -4.20
C ALA A 161 7.86 -2.32 -3.57
N GLY A 162 9.17 -2.55 -3.48
CA GLY A 162 10.18 -1.59 -3.04
C GLY A 162 10.07 -0.26 -3.77
N ILE A 163 10.26 -0.32 -5.09
CA ILE A 163 10.24 0.86 -5.97
C ILE A 163 8.85 1.51 -6.02
N GLY A 164 7.76 0.73 -5.90
CA GLY A 164 6.40 1.26 -5.81
C GLY A 164 6.19 2.13 -4.56
N VAL A 165 6.58 1.63 -3.38
CA VAL A 165 6.50 2.37 -2.11
C VAL A 165 7.39 3.61 -2.15
N VAL A 166 8.63 3.48 -2.61
CA VAL A 166 9.59 4.59 -2.67
C VAL A 166 9.12 5.68 -3.64
N ASN A 167 8.57 5.31 -4.81
CA ASN A 167 7.98 6.29 -5.73
C ASN A 167 6.80 7.03 -5.13
N ALA A 168 5.92 6.32 -4.41
CA ALA A 168 4.79 6.95 -3.76
C ALA A 168 5.25 7.89 -2.65
N ALA A 169 6.20 7.47 -1.81
CA ALA A 169 6.81 8.31 -0.78
C ALA A 169 7.49 9.55 -1.39
N ARG A 170 8.26 9.39 -2.48
CA ARG A 170 8.87 10.51 -3.21
C ARG A 170 7.83 11.51 -3.73
N LYS A 171 6.72 11.02 -4.30
CA LYS A 171 5.60 11.88 -4.74
C LYS A 171 4.96 12.64 -3.58
N THR A 172 4.69 11.96 -2.47
CA THR A 172 4.17 12.58 -1.24
C THR A 172 5.10 13.68 -0.74
N MET A 173 6.40 13.39 -0.62
CA MET A 173 7.42 14.37 -0.23
C MET A 173 7.49 15.55 -1.20
N ALA A 174 7.50 15.28 -2.51
CA ALA A 174 7.55 16.33 -3.52
C ALA A 174 6.33 17.25 -3.44
N ARG A 175 5.12 16.71 -3.21
CA ARG A 175 3.91 17.52 -3.01
C ARG A 175 4.02 18.42 -1.78
N MET A 176 4.53 17.88 -0.67
CA MET A 176 4.78 18.68 0.56
C MET A 176 5.80 19.80 0.34
N LEU A 177 6.72 19.61 -0.61
CA LEU A 177 7.75 20.59 -1.00
C LEU A 177 7.33 21.52 -2.16
N GLY A 178 6.06 21.51 -2.59
CA GLY A 178 5.54 22.42 -3.62
C GLY A 178 5.43 21.85 -5.04
N ASN A 179 5.61 20.54 -5.20
CA ASN A 179 5.27 19.76 -6.41
C ASN A 179 5.93 20.23 -7.73
N ASN A 180 7.21 20.62 -7.68
CA ASN A 180 8.01 20.99 -8.85
C ASN A 180 9.25 20.08 -9.00
N ASP A 181 10.01 20.22 -10.09
CA ASP A 181 11.16 19.34 -10.37
C ASP A 181 12.21 19.34 -9.26
N SER A 182 12.50 20.51 -8.67
CA SER A 182 13.41 20.63 -7.53
C SER A 182 12.90 19.88 -6.29
N ALA A 183 11.60 19.93 -6.04
CA ALA A 183 10.96 19.15 -4.97
C ALA A 183 11.09 17.64 -5.20
N PHE A 184 10.92 17.17 -6.44
CA PHE A 184 11.10 15.77 -6.80
C PHE A 184 12.55 15.29 -6.67
N GLU A 185 13.52 16.12 -7.05
CA GLU A 185 14.94 15.83 -6.83
C GLU A 185 15.28 15.77 -5.34
N SER A 186 14.83 16.76 -4.57
CA SER A 186 15.08 16.83 -3.13
C SER A 186 14.50 15.63 -2.38
N ALA A 187 13.26 15.24 -2.74
CA ALA A 187 12.61 14.04 -2.23
C ALA A 187 13.38 12.76 -2.61
N GLY A 188 13.84 12.63 -3.86
CA GLY A 188 14.63 11.49 -4.32
C GLY A 188 15.91 11.29 -3.50
N ARG A 189 16.53 12.39 -3.06
CA ARG A 189 17.76 12.37 -2.24
C ARG A 189 17.57 11.87 -0.80
N GLN A 190 16.34 11.57 -0.37
CA GLN A 190 16.05 11.00 0.94
C GLN A 190 16.12 9.47 0.99
N PHE A 191 16.28 8.82 -0.16
CA PHE A 191 16.28 7.36 -0.27
C PHE A 191 17.66 6.81 -0.61
N TRP A 192 18.03 5.71 0.04
CA TRP A 192 19.18 4.86 -0.29
C TRP A 192 18.67 3.44 -0.53
N VAL A 193 18.56 3.04 -1.80
CA VAL A 193 18.01 1.74 -2.19
C VAL A 193 19.14 0.73 -2.34
N VAL A 194 18.98 -0.41 -1.68
CA VAL A 194 19.92 -1.53 -1.66
C VAL A 194 19.24 -2.76 -2.23
N ASP A 195 19.79 -3.35 -3.28
CA ASP A 195 19.33 -4.61 -3.88
C ASP A 195 20.25 -5.79 -3.53
N ALA A 196 20.09 -6.91 -4.23
CA ALA A 196 20.90 -8.11 -4.02
C ALA A 196 22.39 -7.90 -4.31
N GLU A 197 22.73 -6.93 -5.16
CA GLU A 197 24.11 -6.57 -5.50
C GLU A 197 24.63 -5.40 -4.65
N GLY A 198 23.78 -4.79 -3.80
CA GLY A 198 24.13 -3.75 -2.84
C GLY A 198 23.51 -2.39 -3.16
N LEU A 199 24.11 -1.32 -2.62
CA LEU A 199 23.65 0.06 -2.84
C LEU A 199 23.63 0.40 -4.33
N ILE A 200 22.53 1.00 -4.78
CA ILE A 200 22.35 1.42 -6.17
C ILE A 200 22.83 2.87 -6.35
N THR A 201 23.77 3.06 -7.27
CA THR A 201 24.32 4.37 -7.69
C THR A 201 24.18 4.58 -9.19
N ASP A 202 24.58 5.76 -9.67
CA ASP A 202 24.61 6.09 -11.10
C ASP A 202 25.68 5.32 -11.91
N GLU A 203 26.52 4.53 -11.25
CA GLU A 203 27.47 3.59 -11.88
C GLU A 203 26.88 2.19 -12.15
N ARG A 204 25.69 1.85 -11.62
CA ARG A 204 25.07 0.54 -11.82
C ARG A 204 24.85 0.25 -13.32
N PRO A 205 25.44 -0.82 -13.88
CA PRO A 205 25.14 -1.21 -15.26
C PRO A 205 23.71 -1.73 -15.40
N ASN A 206 23.05 -1.42 -16.52
CA ASN A 206 21.73 -1.96 -16.89
C ASN A 206 20.62 -1.76 -15.83
N ILE A 207 20.66 -0.65 -15.10
CA ILE A 207 19.65 -0.31 -14.10
C ILE A 207 18.25 -0.17 -14.71
N ASP A 208 17.24 -0.75 -14.05
CA ASP A 208 15.83 -0.56 -14.45
C ASP A 208 15.45 0.92 -14.43
N ALA A 209 14.68 1.36 -15.43
CA ALA A 209 14.30 2.76 -15.58
C ALA A 209 13.54 3.32 -14.36
N ASN A 210 12.74 2.50 -13.66
CA ASN A 210 12.02 2.93 -12.47
C ASN A 210 12.93 3.04 -11.25
N THR A 211 14.02 2.30 -11.23
CA THR A 211 15.04 2.31 -10.17
C THR A 211 16.08 3.42 -10.39
N LEU A 212 16.35 3.80 -11.64
CA LEU A 212 17.29 4.86 -12.01
C LEU A 212 16.99 6.20 -11.31
N SER A 213 15.71 6.51 -11.07
CA SER A 213 15.30 7.72 -10.36
C SER A 213 15.77 7.78 -8.89
N PHE A 214 16.24 6.66 -8.34
CA PHE A 214 16.74 6.52 -6.97
C PHE A 214 18.22 6.17 -6.89
N ALA A 215 18.89 6.05 -8.05
CA ALA A 215 20.32 5.86 -8.12
C ALA A 215 21.04 7.05 -7.47
N ARG A 216 21.88 6.77 -6.47
CA ARG A 216 22.66 7.82 -5.80
C ARG A 216 23.79 8.29 -6.69
N LYS A 217 24.06 9.60 -6.69
CA LYS A 217 25.22 10.14 -7.39
C LYS A 217 26.51 9.68 -6.73
N THR A 218 27.42 9.10 -7.51
CA THR A 218 28.70 8.57 -7.03
C THR A 218 29.48 9.59 -6.19
N ARG A 219 29.56 10.85 -6.65
CA ARG A 219 30.22 11.93 -5.91
C ARG A 219 29.65 12.20 -4.51
N GLU A 220 28.36 11.94 -4.30
CA GLU A 220 27.74 12.07 -2.98
C GLU A 220 28.07 10.86 -2.10
N MET A 221 28.13 9.67 -2.71
CA MET A 221 28.44 8.42 -2.00
C MET A 221 29.92 8.36 -1.59
N ASP A 222 30.84 8.82 -2.43
CA ASP A 222 32.27 8.91 -2.12
C ASP A 222 32.52 9.71 -0.83
N ARG A 223 31.79 10.81 -0.63
CA ARG A 223 31.88 11.65 0.59
C ARG A 223 31.41 10.92 1.84
N LEU A 224 30.50 9.97 1.70
CA LEU A 224 30.04 9.09 2.78
C LEU A 224 30.94 7.84 2.93
N GLY A 225 31.90 7.63 2.03
CA GLY A 225 32.69 6.40 1.94
C GLY A 225 31.85 5.20 1.49
N LEU A 226 30.84 5.44 0.67
CA LEU A 226 29.99 4.44 0.02
C LEU A 226 30.29 4.43 -1.48
N ARG A 227 30.06 3.29 -2.11
CA ARG A 227 30.21 3.04 -3.55
C ARG A 227 29.08 2.14 -4.08
N GLU A 228 29.01 2.00 -5.39
CA GLU A 228 28.16 0.97 -6.02
C GLU A 228 28.37 -0.39 -5.35
N GLY A 229 27.26 -1.06 -5.05
CA GLY A 229 27.27 -2.37 -4.42
C GLY A 229 27.70 -2.41 -2.95
N SER A 230 27.76 -1.26 -2.26
CA SER A 230 27.98 -1.25 -0.80
C SER A 230 26.90 -2.05 -0.08
N SER A 231 27.29 -2.86 0.90
CA SER A 231 26.38 -3.73 1.63
C SER A 231 25.37 -2.94 2.48
N LEU A 232 24.23 -3.56 2.80
CA LEU A 232 23.19 -2.94 3.63
C LEU A 232 23.74 -2.41 4.96
N ILE A 233 24.61 -3.18 5.62
CA ILE A 233 25.23 -2.76 6.88
C ILE A 233 26.14 -1.54 6.72
N GLU A 234 26.94 -1.46 5.65
CA GLU A 234 27.77 -0.29 5.36
C GLU A 234 26.90 0.94 5.14
N VAL A 235 25.84 0.80 4.35
CA VAL A 235 24.88 1.87 4.09
C VAL A 235 24.24 2.37 5.38
N VAL A 236 23.73 1.47 6.24
CA VAL A 236 23.13 1.85 7.53
C VAL A 236 24.14 2.59 8.42
N LYS A 237 25.37 2.08 8.54
CA LYS A 237 26.43 2.72 9.35
C LYS A 237 26.80 4.12 8.87
N LYS A 238 26.84 4.35 7.56
CA LYS A 238 27.26 5.62 6.97
C LYS A 238 26.13 6.64 6.86
N VAL A 239 24.94 6.19 6.43
CA VAL A 239 23.76 7.06 6.27
C VAL A 239 23.16 7.45 7.62
N LYS A 240 23.21 6.53 8.59
CA LYS A 240 22.57 6.64 9.91
C LYS A 240 21.08 6.95 9.75
N PRO A 241 20.31 6.06 9.11
CA PRO A 241 18.96 6.35 8.69
C PRO A 241 18.00 6.56 9.85
N ASP A 242 17.00 7.42 9.65
CA ASP A 242 15.87 7.58 10.57
C ASP A 242 14.85 6.43 10.39
N VAL A 243 14.82 5.83 9.19
CA VAL A 243 13.95 4.71 8.83
C VAL A 243 14.72 3.63 8.07
N LEU A 244 14.58 2.38 8.51
CA LEU A 244 15.02 1.19 7.79
C LEU A 244 13.80 0.42 7.25
N LEU A 245 13.63 0.39 5.93
CA LEU A 245 12.46 -0.15 5.23
C LEU A 245 12.81 -1.43 4.46
N GLY A 246 12.19 -2.55 4.82
CA GLY A 246 12.42 -3.87 4.25
C GLY A 246 11.30 -4.27 3.29
N LEU A 247 11.63 -4.46 2.02
CA LEU A 247 10.73 -4.83 0.92
C LEU A 247 11.44 -5.86 -0.01
N SER A 248 12.25 -6.73 0.59
CA SER A 248 13.17 -7.65 -0.10
C SER A 248 12.64 -9.08 -0.26
N ALA A 249 11.66 -9.46 0.56
CA ALA A 249 11.22 -10.84 0.78
C ALA A 249 12.32 -11.80 1.29
N VAL A 250 13.42 -11.27 1.86
CA VAL A 250 14.51 -12.06 2.43
C VAL A 250 14.42 -12.04 3.95
N GLY A 251 13.98 -13.17 4.52
CA GLY A 251 13.88 -13.35 5.97
C GLY A 251 15.24 -13.22 6.66
N GLY A 252 15.30 -12.49 7.77
CA GLY A 252 16.52 -12.27 8.55
C GLY A 252 17.55 -11.32 7.92
N LEU A 253 17.18 -10.61 6.84
CA LEU A 253 18.07 -9.62 6.19
C LEU A 253 18.47 -8.48 7.14
N PHE A 254 17.58 -8.07 8.04
CA PHE A 254 17.90 -7.15 9.14
C PHE A 254 18.56 -7.94 10.27
N SER A 255 19.75 -8.45 9.95
CA SER A 255 20.62 -9.19 10.86
C SER A 255 20.96 -8.39 12.11
N LYS A 256 21.50 -9.09 13.13
CA LYS A 256 21.95 -8.46 14.37
C LYS A 256 22.90 -7.30 14.12
N GLU A 257 23.82 -7.44 13.19
CA GLU A 257 24.82 -6.41 12.88
C GLU A 257 24.21 -5.19 12.18
N VAL A 258 23.17 -5.39 11.36
CA VAL A 258 22.40 -4.29 10.75
C VAL A 258 21.59 -3.55 11.81
N LEU A 259 20.91 -4.28 12.71
CA LEU A 259 20.17 -3.69 13.82
C LEU A 259 21.09 -2.96 14.80
N GLU A 260 22.26 -3.53 15.13
CA GLU A 260 23.26 -2.85 15.95
C GLU A 260 23.78 -1.56 15.29
N ALA A 261 24.00 -1.57 13.97
CA ALA A 261 24.38 -0.35 13.23
C ALA A 261 23.29 0.73 13.28
N LEU A 262 22.01 0.36 13.37
CA LEU A 262 20.90 1.30 13.45
C LEU A 262 20.85 2.06 14.79
N LYS A 263 21.57 1.62 15.83
CA LYS A 263 21.73 2.37 17.09
C LYS A 263 22.34 3.75 16.89
N ASP A 264 23.16 3.91 15.86
CA ASP A 264 23.82 5.18 15.51
C ASP A 264 22.94 6.09 14.63
N SER A 265 21.65 5.76 14.48
CA SER A 265 20.65 6.56 13.75
C SER A 265 20.66 8.04 14.14
N THR A 266 20.36 8.93 13.18
CA THR A 266 20.16 10.35 13.49
C THR A 266 18.86 10.65 14.24
N SER A 267 17.91 9.73 14.21
CA SER A 267 16.71 9.74 15.05
C SER A 267 16.99 9.00 16.35
N THR A 268 16.58 9.57 17.48
CA THR A 268 16.56 8.90 18.78
C THR A 268 15.55 7.75 18.84
N ARG A 269 14.59 7.73 17.91
CA ARG A 269 13.55 6.71 17.75
C ARG A 269 13.55 6.20 16.31
N PRO A 270 14.54 5.40 15.90
CA PRO A 270 14.58 4.90 14.53
C PRO A 270 13.37 4.01 14.26
N ALA A 271 12.86 4.09 13.04
CA ALA A 271 11.71 3.29 12.60
C ALA A 271 12.19 2.09 11.77
N ILE A 272 11.61 0.92 12.01
CA ILE A 272 11.99 -0.34 11.35
C ILE A 272 10.76 -0.98 10.77
N PHE A 273 10.79 -1.18 9.45
CA PHE A 273 9.64 -1.58 8.68
C PHE A 273 9.93 -2.89 7.92
N PRO A 274 9.94 -4.08 8.56
CA PRO A 274 10.04 -5.36 7.86
C PRO A 274 8.70 -5.70 7.19
N MET A 275 8.48 -5.18 5.98
CA MET A 275 7.17 -5.21 5.31
C MET A 275 6.96 -6.48 4.48
N SER A 276 7.96 -7.34 4.37
CA SER A 276 7.88 -8.57 3.59
C SER A 276 6.91 -9.60 4.20
N ASN A 277 6.18 -10.29 3.32
CA ASN A 277 5.17 -11.29 3.68
C ASN A 277 5.49 -12.64 3.02
N PRO A 278 5.03 -13.78 3.60
CA PRO A 278 4.46 -13.92 4.95
C PRO A 278 5.52 -13.79 6.06
N THR A 279 5.17 -14.01 7.33
CA THR A 279 6.03 -13.86 8.53
C THR A 279 7.46 -14.40 8.37
N LYS A 280 7.63 -15.58 7.75
CA LYS A 280 8.96 -16.19 7.50
C LYS A 280 9.88 -15.37 6.59
N ASN A 281 9.33 -14.45 5.80
CA ASN A 281 10.06 -13.59 4.88
C ASN A 281 10.26 -12.18 5.45
N ALA A 282 9.75 -11.88 6.64
CA ALA A 282 9.97 -10.60 7.30
C ALA A 282 11.48 -10.41 7.56
N GLU A 283 12.00 -9.23 7.26
CA GLU A 283 13.44 -8.95 7.35
C GLU A 283 14.00 -9.12 8.77
N CYS A 284 13.18 -8.91 9.79
CA CYS A 284 13.41 -9.34 11.17
C CYS A 284 12.08 -9.55 11.92
N THR A 285 12.16 -10.21 13.07
CA THR A 285 11.07 -10.28 14.04
C THR A 285 11.08 -9.07 14.99
N PRO A 286 9.94 -8.72 15.60
CA PRO A 286 9.93 -7.66 16.62
C PRO A 286 10.76 -8.03 17.84
N GLU A 287 10.81 -9.30 18.26
CA GLU A 287 11.62 -9.75 19.39
C GLU A 287 13.12 -9.49 19.15
N GLU A 288 13.63 -9.78 17.95
CA GLU A 288 15.00 -9.46 17.56
C GLU A 288 15.24 -7.94 17.54
N ALA A 289 14.31 -7.18 16.95
CA ALA A 289 14.45 -5.73 16.86
C ALA A 289 14.47 -5.07 18.25
N PHE A 290 13.48 -5.34 19.10
CA PHE A 290 13.37 -4.75 20.43
C PHE A 290 14.49 -5.20 21.38
N SER A 291 14.93 -6.47 21.31
CA SER A 291 16.03 -6.95 22.17
C SER A 291 17.37 -6.28 21.85
N ILE A 292 17.62 -5.94 20.59
CA ILE A 292 18.88 -5.31 20.16
C ILE A 292 18.82 -3.79 20.33
N LEU A 293 17.75 -3.15 19.86
CA LEU A 293 17.65 -1.69 19.76
C LEU A 293 16.97 -1.04 20.96
N GLY A 294 16.29 -1.82 21.80
CA GLY A 294 15.58 -1.35 22.97
C GLY A 294 14.20 -0.75 22.67
N GLU A 295 13.60 -0.18 23.70
CA GLU A 295 12.19 0.27 23.72
C GLU A 295 11.87 1.48 22.84
N GLN A 296 12.87 2.22 22.37
CA GLN A 296 12.64 3.52 21.72
C GLN A 296 12.27 3.42 20.24
N ILE A 297 12.43 2.24 19.64
CA ILE A 297 12.16 2.03 18.21
C ILE A 297 10.67 2.09 17.89
N ILE A 298 10.37 2.37 16.63
CA ILE A 298 9.03 2.23 16.07
C ILE A 298 9.05 1.02 15.14
N PHE A 299 8.23 0.01 15.43
CA PHE A 299 8.18 -1.23 14.66
C PHE A 299 6.85 -1.36 13.91
N ALA A 300 6.92 -1.57 12.59
CA ALA A 300 5.74 -1.85 11.77
C ALA A 300 6.03 -2.90 10.71
N SER A 301 5.18 -3.90 10.57
CA SER A 301 5.41 -5.04 9.69
C SER A 301 4.23 -5.30 8.76
N GLY A 302 4.46 -6.01 7.66
CA GLY A 302 3.37 -6.40 6.75
C GLY A 302 2.49 -7.51 7.34
N SER A 303 3.14 -8.50 7.96
CA SER A 303 2.50 -9.65 8.62
C SER A 303 2.15 -9.31 10.07
N PRO A 304 1.09 -9.90 10.65
CA PRO A 304 0.74 -9.66 12.04
C PRO A 304 1.77 -10.30 12.98
N PHE A 305 2.20 -9.55 13.99
CA PHE A 305 2.96 -10.03 15.14
C PHE A 305 2.25 -9.62 16.43
N LYS A 306 2.54 -10.32 17.52
CA LYS A 306 2.10 -9.90 18.85
C LYS A 306 3.04 -8.82 19.37
N ASP A 307 2.50 -7.94 20.19
CA ASP A 307 3.30 -7.01 20.98
C ASP A 307 4.31 -7.76 21.87
N VAL A 308 5.48 -7.15 22.09
CA VAL A 308 6.60 -7.76 22.82
C VAL A 308 6.65 -7.20 24.24
N ASP A 309 6.64 -8.07 25.25
CA ASP A 309 6.94 -7.69 26.63
C ASP A 309 8.46 -7.46 26.78
N LEU A 310 8.84 -6.23 27.13
CA LEU A 310 10.25 -5.83 27.23
C LEU A 310 10.88 -6.20 28.59
N GLY A 311 10.14 -6.81 29.50
CA GLY A 311 10.62 -7.27 30.82
C GLY A 311 10.85 -6.15 31.84
N ASN A 312 10.68 -4.89 31.44
CA ASN A 312 10.78 -3.70 32.30
C ASN A 312 9.41 -3.09 32.62
N GLY A 313 8.32 -3.84 32.40
CA GLY A 313 6.94 -3.38 32.56
C GLY A 313 6.41 -2.54 31.39
N LYS A 314 7.17 -2.41 30.29
CA LYS A 314 6.73 -1.75 29.06
C LYS A 314 6.54 -2.75 27.92
N ILE A 315 5.79 -2.31 26.93
CA ILE A 315 5.40 -3.10 25.76
C ILE A 315 6.02 -2.48 24.51
N GLY A 316 6.68 -3.31 23.71
CA GLY A 316 7.10 -3.01 22.35
C GLY A 316 5.93 -3.26 21.39
N HIS A 317 5.28 -2.19 20.95
CA HIS A 317 4.11 -2.29 20.09
C HIS A 317 4.46 -2.71 18.66
N CYS A 318 3.77 -3.74 18.19
CA CYS A 318 3.96 -4.33 16.87
C CYS A 318 2.85 -3.88 15.93
N ASN A 319 3.14 -2.85 15.14
CA ASN A 319 2.16 -2.33 14.22
C ASN A 319 2.04 -3.18 12.94
N GLN A 320 0.85 -3.23 12.36
CA GLN A 320 0.61 -3.92 11.09
C GLN A 320 0.27 -2.93 9.95
N GLY A 321 1.18 -2.77 9.00
CA GLY A 321 0.99 -1.97 7.80
C GLY A 321 0.29 -2.76 6.70
N ASN A 322 -1.01 -3.04 6.86
CA ASN A 322 -1.81 -3.79 5.89
C ASN A 322 -2.73 -2.88 5.04
N ASN A 323 -2.86 -3.17 3.75
CA ASN A 323 -3.71 -2.40 2.83
C ASN A 323 -5.22 -2.37 3.19
N MET A 324 -5.69 -3.24 4.09
CA MET A 324 -7.07 -3.24 4.61
C MET A 324 -7.51 -1.91 5.21
N TYR A 325 -6.57 -1.08 5.70
CA TYR A 325 -6.91 0.24 6.23
C TYR A 325 -7.28 1.25 5.14
N LEU A 326 -6.94 0.99 3.87
CA LEU A 326 -7.08 1.97 2.79
C LEU A 326 -8.06 1.53 1.70
N PHE A 327 -7.91 0.33 1.15
CA PHE A 327 -8.72 -0.06 -0.01
C PHE A 327 -10.25 0.03 0.25
N PRO A 328 -10.78 -0.31 1.45
CA PRO A 328 -12.21 -0.17 1.73
C PRO A 328 -12.67 1.30 1.63
N GLY A 329 -11.90 2.23 2.21
CA GLY A 329 -12.19 3.66 2.20
C GLY A 329 -11.99 4.31 0.85
N ILE A 330 -10.96 3.92 0.11
CA ILE A 330 -10.73 4.35 -1.28
C ILE A 330 -11.92 3.96 -2.16
N GLY A 331 -12.35 2.70 -2.10
CA GLY A 331 -13.48 2.22 -2.89
C GLY A 331 -14.80 2.88 -2.50
N LEU A 332 -15.07 3.03 -1.19
CA LEU A 332 -16.28 3.70 -0.72
C LEU A 332 -16.30 5.18 -1.08
N GLY A 333 -15.20 5.91 -0.86
CA GLY A 333 -15.10 7.32 -1.19
C GLY A 333 -15.23 7.59 -2.69
N THR A 334 -14.60 6.75 -3.52
CA THR A 334 -14.75 6.80 -4.99
C THR A 334 -16.19 6.54 -5.41
N LEU A 335 -16.85 5.54 -4.81
CA LEU A 335 -18.24 5.18 -5.11
C LEU A 335 -19.21 6.32 -4.75
N LEU A 336 -19.01 6.94 -3.59
CA LEU A 336 -19.92 7.96 -3.06
C LEU A 336 -19.72 9.33 -3.70
N SER A 337 -18.49 9.68 -4.08
CA SER A 337 -18.22 10.89 -4.88
C SER A 337 -18.61 10.74 -6.35
N GLY A 338 -18.78 9.51 -6.83
CA GLY A 338 -18.95 9.24 -8.26
C GLY A 338 -17.70 9.61 -9.06
N ALA A 339 -16.51 9.59 -8.46
CA ALA A 339 -15.29 10.07 -9.10
C ALA A 339 -14.98 9.31 -10.40
N ARG A 340 -14.64 10.04 -11.47
CA ARG A 340 -14.41 9.49 -12.82
C ARG A 340 -13.16 8.61 -12.96
N VAL A 341 -12.18 8.78 -12.08
CA VAL A 341 -10.93 8.02 -11.98
C VAL A 341 -10.46 8.04 -10.52
N ILE A 342 -9.54 7.16 -10.15
CA ILE A 342 -8.87 7.18 -8.84
C ILE A 342 -7.49 7.84 -9.02
N SER A 343 -7.35 9.09 -8.57
CA SER A 343 -6.13 9.87 -8.76
C SER A 343 -5.06 9.58 -7.70
N ASP A 344 -3.80 9.91 -8.01
CA ASP A 344 -2.71 9.86 -7.02
C ASP A 344 -2.99 10.74 -5.80
N GLY A 345 -3.67 11.89 -5.98
CA GLY A 345 -4.03 12.74 -4.86
C GLY A 345 -5.09 12.12 -3.95
N MET A 346 -6.10 11.43 -4.50
CA MET A 346 -7.09 10.69 -3.69
C MET A 346 -6.42 9.60 -2.83
N LEU A 347 -5.46 8.87 -3.41
CA LEU A 347 -4.68 7.85 -2.70
C LEU A 347 -3.81 8.45 -1.61
N GLN A 348 -3.19 9.61 -1.88
CA GLN A 348 -2.41 10.34 -0.89
C GLN A 348 -3.29 10.86 0.25
N ALA A 349 -4.45 11.46 -0.06
CA ALA A 349 -5.40 11.93 0.95
C ALA A 349 -5.87 10.79 1.86
N ALA A 350 -6.05 9.58 1.31
CA ALA A 350 -6.35 8.39 2.08
C ALA A 350 -5.20 8.03 3.05
N ALA A 351 -3.95 8.03 2.59
CA ALA A 351 -2.77 7.73 3.41
C ALA A 351 -2.52 8.78 4.51
N GLU A 352 -2.60 10.07 4.17
CA GLU A 352 -2.48 11.17 5.13
C GLU A 352 -3.60 11.14 6.17
N CYS A 353 -4.83 10.81 5.76
CA CYS A 353 -5.94 10.66 6.69
C CYS A 353 -5.71 9.50 7.66
N LEU A 354 -5.18 8.36 7.20
CA LEU A 354 -4.86 7.24 8.07
C LEU A 354 -3.76 7.61 9.07
N ALA A 355 -2.70 8.28 8.62
CA ALA A 355 -1.64 8.77 9.50
C ALA A 355 -2.14 9.78 10.54
N ALA A 356 -3.08 10.65 10.15
CA ALA A 356 -3.67 11.68 11.03
C ALA A 356 -4.76 11.13 11.98
N TYR A 357 -5.29 9.93 11.72
CA TYR A 357 -6.33 9.30 12.55
C TYR A 357 -5.83 9.01 13.97
N MET A 358 -4.54 8.67 14.10
CA MET A 358 -3.94 8.31 15.38
C MET A 358 -3.78 9.51 16.31
N LYS A 359 -4.15 9.34 17.58
CA LYS A 359 -3.90 10.33 18.63
C LYS A 359 -2.40 10.49 18.85
N GLU A 360 -1.98 11.70 19.18
CA GLU A 360 -0.55 11.99 19.41
C GLU A 360 0.04 11.14 20.53
N GLU A 361 -0.72 10.89 21.60
CA GLU A 361 -0.29 10.04 22.72
C GLU A 361 0.04 8.60 22.27
N ASP A 362 -0.84 7.98 21.48
CA ASP A 362 -0.64 6.62 20.96
C ASP A 362 0.59 6.57 20.05
N VAL A 363 0.75 7.57 19.19
CA VAL A 363 1.88 7.69 18.26
C VAL A 363 3.21 7.85 19.01
N LEU A 364 3.25 8.68 20.04
CA LEU A 364 4.43 8.83 20.90
C LEU A 364 4.73 7.57 21.72
N ASN A 365 3.73 6.71 21.97
CA ASN A 365 3.93 5.38 22.53
C ASN A 365 4.38 4.35 21.48
N GLY A 366 4.56 4.74 20.21
CA GLY A 366 5.01 3.84 19.14
C GLY A 366 3.86 3.11 18.42
N ILE A 367 2.61 3.47 18.67
CA ILE A 367 1.43 2.93 17.99
C ILE A 367 1.09 3.87 16.82
N ILE A 368 1.49 3.48 15.62
CA ILE A 368 1.38 4.30 14.40
C ILE A 368 0.28 3.85 13.44
N TYR A 369 -0.40 2.74 13.74
CA TYR A 369 -1.63 2.32 13.04
C TYR A 369 -2.77 2.08 14.02
N PRO A 370 -4.02 2.37 13.60
CA PRO A 370 -5.17 2.25 14.49
C PRO A 370 -5.60 0.80 14.69
N PRO A 371 -6.28 0.49 15.81
CA PRO A 371 -6.77 -0.85 16.06
C PRO A 371 -7.82 -1.27 15.03
N ILE A 372 -7.74 -2.53 14.56
CA ILE A 372 -8.67 -3.11 13.58
C ILE A 372 -10.12 -3.12 14.11
N SER A 373 -10.33 -3.11 15.43
CA SER A 373 -11.66 -3.01 16.04
C SER A 373 -12.44 -1.76 15.63
N SER A 374 -11.76 -0.71 15.15
CA SER A 374 -12.36 0.55 14.68
C SER A 374 -12.38 0.65 13.15
N ILE A 375 -12.26 -0.46 12.42
CA ILE A 375 -12.09 -0.46 10.96
C ILE A 375 -13.20 0.26 10.21
N ARG A 376 -14.45 0.23 10.70
CA ARG A 376 -15.56 0.94 10.05
C ARG A 376 -15.45 2.45 10.21
N GLU A 377 -15.08 2.93 11.39
CA GLU A 377 -14.81 4.35 11.64
C GLU A 377 -13.60 4.84 10.86
N ILE A 378 -12.52 4.06 10.81
CA ILE A 378 -11.33 4.37 10.00
C ILE A 378 -11.72 4.47 8.52
N THR A 379 -12.48 3.50 8.03
CA THR A 379 -12.97 3.49 6.64
C THR A 379 -13.85 4.70 6.33
N GLN A 380 -14.67 5.13 7.28
CA GLN A 380 -15.49 6.33 7.16
C GLN A 380 -14.63 7.60 7.00
N GLU A 381 -13.58 7.76 7.82
CA GLU A 381 -12.66 8.90 7.72
C GLU A 381 -11.89 8.89 6.39
N VAL A 382 -11.34 7.73 6.01
CA VAL A 382 -10.61 7.58 4.75
C VAL A 382 -11.51 7.88 3.55
N ALA A 383 -12.73 7.36 3.52
CA ALA A 383 -13.70 7.66 2.46
C ALA A 383 -14.07 9.15 2.42
N THR A 384 -14.16 9.80 3.58
CA THR A 384 -14.42 11.25 3.68
C THR A 384 -13.27 12.05 3.06
N ALA A 385 -12.02 11.71 3.38
CA ALA A 385 -10.85 12.33 2.77
C ALA A 385 -10.80 12.13 1.25
N VAL A 386 -11.10 10.91 0.78
CA VAL A 386 -11.14 10.57 -0.65
C VAL A 386 -12.22 11.36 -1.39
N ILE A 387 -13.42 11.50 -0.83
CA ILE A 387 -14.50 12.31 -1.44
C ILE A 387 -14.08 13.77 -1.55
N ARG A 388 -13.51 14.33 -0.49
CA ARG A 388 -13.09 15.74 -0.47
C ARG A 388 -11.99 16.02 -1.48
N GLU A 389 -11.02 15.12 -1.61
CA GLU A 389 -9.97 15.26 -2.60
C GLU A 389 -10.52 15.12 -4.03
N ALA A 390 -11.46 14.19 -4.27
CA ALA A 390 -12.12 14.06 -5.57
C ALA A 390 -12.88 15.33 -5.97
N VAL A 391 -13.54 16.00 -5.02
CA VAL A 391 -14.18 17.30 -5.23
C VAL A 391 -13.13 18.38 -5.52
N ALA A 392 -12.09 18.48 -4.70
CA ALA A 392 -11.02 19.48 -4.87
C ALA A 392 -10.29 19.38 -6.21
N GLN A 393 -10.21 18.17 -6.78
CA GLN A 393 -9.60 17.91 -8.08
C GLN A 393 -10.58 17.93 -9.26
N TYR A 394 -11.84 18.30 -9.04
CA TYR A 394 -12.90 18.30 -10.07
C TYR A 394 -13.07 16.94 -10.76
N LEU A 395 -12.91 15.86 -9.98
CA LEU A 395 -13.09 14.48 -10.41
C LEU A 395 -14.46 13.91 -10.03
N ALA A 396 -15.14 14.50 -9.05
CA ALA A 396 -16.44 14.05 -8.54
C ALA A 396 -17.59 14.38 -9.51
N GLU A 397 -18.33 13.35 -9.94
CA GLU A 397 -19.52 13.49 -10.80
C GLU A 397 -20.85 13.32 -10.04
N GLY A 398 -20.78 12.95 -8.77
CA GLY A 398 -21.95 12.68 -7.94
C GLY A 398 -22.68 11.38 -8.31
N ARG A 399 -23.80 11.15 -7.63
CA ARG A 399 -24.65 9.97 -7.80
C ARG A 399 -26.14 10.34 -7.65
N PRO A 400 -27.08 9.48 -8.07
CA PRO A 400 -28.50 9.76 -7.84
C PRO A 400 -28.77 10.09 -6.36
N GLY A 401 -29.34 11.26 -6.11
CA GLY A 401 -29.60 11.80 -4.77
C GLY A 401 -28.46 12.57 -4.10
N MET A 402 -27.33 12.78 -4.77
CA MET A 402 -26.22 13.62 -4.31
C MET A 402 -25.40 14.11 -5.51
N ASP A 403 -25.67 15.32 -6.03
CA ASP A 403 -24.95 15.85 -7.20
C ASP A 403 -23.59 16.48 -6.82
N THR A 404 -22.77 16.88 -7.80
CA THR A 404 -21.46 17.49 -7.53
C THR A 404 -21.56 18.78 -6.72
N ARG A 405 -22.58 19.62 -6.95
CA ARG A 405 -22.78 20.88 -6.21
C ARG A 405 -23.19 20.61 -4.77
N ASP A 406 -23.96 19.56 -4.53
CA ASP A 406 -24.28 19.11 -3.18
C ASP A 406 -23.00 18.68 -2.46
N LEU A 407 -22.13 17.91 -3.12
CA LEU A 407 -20.86 17.44 -2.55
C LEU A 407 -19.91 18.60 -2.23
N GLU A 408 -19.83 19.60 -3.11
CA GLU A 408 -19.02 20.82 -2.93
C GLU A 408 -19.46 21.66 -1.71
N ARG A 409 -20.74 21.60 -1.34
CA ARG A 409 -21.28 22.35 -0.20
C ARG A 409 -21.02 21.68 1.14
N LEU A 410 -20.75 20.37 1.15
CA LEU A 410 -20.54 19.66 2.40
C LEU A 410 -19.22 20.06 3.04
N ASP A 411 -19.27 20.39 4.33
CA ASP A 411 -18.05 20.45 5.13
C ASP A 411 -17.50 19.05 5.47
N LYS A 412 -16.44 18.98 6.30
CA LYS A 412 -15.84 17.69 6.71
C LYS A 412 -16.85 16.79 7.42
N GLU A 413 -17.56 17.33 8.39
CA GLU A 413 -18.44 16.55 9.27
C GLU A 413 -19.71 16.15 8.54
N GLU A 414 -20.23 17.01 7.66
CA GLU A 414 -21.34 16.67 6.78
C GLU A 414 -20.98 15.59 5.77
N THR A 415 -19.79 15.67 5.16
CA THR A 415 -19.26 14.61 4.29
C THR A 415 -19.14 13.30 5.06
N ARG A 416 -18.63 13.36 6.29
CA ARG A 416 -18.50 12.20 7.18
C ARG A 416 -19.85 11.57 7.51
N LYS A 417 -20.87 12.38 7.83
CA LYS A 417 -22.25 11.90 8.06
C LYS A 417 -22.86 11.30 6.79
N TYR A 418 -22.60 11.91 5.63
CA TYR A 418 -23.03 11.40 4.34
C TYR A 418 -22.43 10.01 4.07
N VAL A 419 -21.13 9.81 4.32
CA VAL A 419 -20.49 8.49 4.23
C VAL A 419 -21.20 7.49 5.14
N LYS A 420 -21.34 7.79 6.43
CA LYS A 420 -21.96 6.89 7.42
C LYS A 420 -23.37 6.46 7.03
N LYS A 421 -24.17 7.40 6.53
CA LYS A 421 -25.55 7.15 6.11
C LYS A 421 -25.63 6.16 4.94
N ASN A 422 -24.59 6.11 4.10
CA ASN A 422 -24.55 5.24 2.92
C ASN A 422 -23.78 3.94 3.14
N MET A 423 -23.23 3.70 4.34
CA MET A 423 -22.65 2.40 4.69
C MET A 423 -23.77 1.41 5.00
N TRP A 424 -23.79 0.31 4.25
CA TRP A 424 -24.65 -0.85 4.51
C TRP A 424 -24.40 -1.41 5.92
N LYS A 425 -25.49 -1.88 6.53
CA LYS A 425 -25.52 -2.51 7.85
C LYS A 425 -26.14 -3.89 7.73
N ALA A 426 -25.62 -4.82 8.53
CA ALA A 426 -26.11 -6.20 8.61
C ALA A 426 -27.39 -6.31 9.49
N ASP A 427 -28.36 -5.44 9.21
CA ASP A 427 -29.67 -5.48 9.85
C ASP A 427 -30.62 -6.28 8.94
N TYR A 428 -31.38 -7.22 9.51
CA TYR A 428 -32.38 -7.95 8.74
C TYR A 428 -33.43 -6.98 8.18
N PRO A 429 -33.70 -6.98 6.86
CA PRO A 429 -34.73 -6.12 6.30
C PRO A 429 -36.11 -6.65 6.70
N THR A 430 -37.02 -5.76 7.09
CA THR A 430 -38.43 -6.11 7.25
C THR A 430 -39.04 -6.32 5.87
N LEU A 431 -39.33 -7.57 5.52
CA LEU A 431 -40.08 -7.91 4.31
C LEU A 431 -41.57 -7.83 4.63
N VAL A 432 -42.19 -6.68 4.35
CA VAL A 432 -43.65 -6.54 4.41
C VAL A 432 -44.21 -6.94 3.05
N TYR A 433 -44.99 -8.02 3.01
CA TYR A 433 -45.78 -8.35 1.83
C TYR A 433 -47.00 -7.42 1.83
N GLU A 434 -47.08 -6.48 0.89
CA GLU A 434 -48.30 -5.70 0.68
C GLU A 434 -49.38 -6.66 0.16
N THR A 435 -50.29 -7.08 1.04
CA THR A 435 -51.55 -7.69 0.63
C THR A 435 -52.40 -6.61 -0.03
N VAL A 436 -52.52 -6.70 -1.37
CA VAL A 436 -53.41 -5.88 -2.21
C VAL A 436 -54.87 -6.15 -1.88
#